data_AF-A0A355BYU1-F1
#
_entry.id   AF-A0A355BYU1-F1
#
_cell.length_a   1.000
_cell.length_b   1.000
_cell.length_c   1.000
_cell.angle_alpha   90.00
_cell.angle_beta   90.00
_cell.angle_gamma   90.00
#
_symmetry.space_group_name_H-M   'P 1'
#
loop_
_entity.id
_entity.type
_entity.pdbx_description
1 polymer ?
#
loop_
_entity_poly.entity_id
_entity_poly.type
_entity_poly.pdbx_seq_one_letter_code
_entity_poly.pdbx_strand_id
1 'polypeptide(L)'
;VRAQFPAFNVSALNGKAFFENAGGSYACGRVIDRLTRYYRERKVQPYAPYEASRLGGAEMDEARARLAAMLGVETEELSFGPSTTQDAYVLAQAFAELLKPGEAIVVTDQDHEANSGPWRRLSARGIEVREWKLDPETGRLPLEGLARLLDE
;
A
#
# COMPACT_ATOMS: atom_id res chain seq x y z
N VAL A 1 -14.61 -10.51 18.37
CA VAL A 1 -13.60 -9.72 17.62
C VAL A 1 -12.86 -8.71 18.50
N ARG A 2 -13.54 -7.76 19.18
CA ARG A 2 -12.90 -6.72 20.02
C ARG A 2 -11.84 -7.23 21.01
N ALA A 3 -12.09 -8.35 21.68
CA ALA A 3 -11.13 -8.97 22.61
C ALA A 3 -9.80 -9.43 21.96
N GLN A 4 -9.71 -9.48 20.63
CA GLN A 4 -8.48 -9.83 19.92
C GLN A 4 -7.49 -8.65 19.81
N PHE A 5 -7.85 -7.46 20.27
CA PHE A 5 -7.02 -6.25 20.20
C PHE A 5 -6.56 -5.85 21.61
N PRO A 6 -5.31 -6.14 21.99
CA PRO A 6 -4.81 -5.90 23.35
C PRO A 6 -4.89 -4.44 23.80
N ALA A 7 -4.89 -3.49 22.86
CA ALA A 7 -5.05 -2.06 23.15
C ALA A 7 -6.27 -1.77 24.03
N PHE A 8 -7.37 -2.52 23.89
CA PHE A 8 -8.58 -2.29 24.69
C PHE A 8 -8.50 -2.79 26.14
N ASN A 9 -7.41 -3.45 26.54
CA ASN A 9 -7.12 -3.83 27.92
C ASN A 9 -6.11 -2.88 28.59
N VAL A 10 -5.61 -1.87 27.86
CA VAL A 10 -4.66 -0.90 28.41
C VAL A 10 -5.42 0.14 29.21
N SER A 11 -5.16 0.23 30.53
CA SER A 11 -5.89 1.11 31.45
C SER A 11 -5.93 2.58 31.00
N ALA A 12 -4.85 3.09 30.40
CA ALA A 12 -4.77 4.46 29.88
C ALA A 12 -5.70 4.75 28.68
N LEU A 13 -6.28 3.70 28.08
CA LEU A 13 -7.21 3.78 26.96
C LEU A 13 -8.67 3.51 27.37
N ASN A 14 -8.93 3.21 28.64
CA ASN A 14 -10.28 2.97 29.14
C ASN A 14 -11.18 4.21 28.96
N GLY A 15 -12.43 3.98 28.55
CA GLY A 15 -13.40 5.04 28.28
C GLY A 15 -13.21 5.79 26.95
N LYS A 16 -12.20 5.43 26.14
CA LYS A 16 -11.97 6.06 24.83
C LYS A 16 -12.61 5.26 23.70
N ALA A 17 -13.22 5.98 22.77
CA ALA A 17 -13.64 5.46 21.47
C ALA A 17 -12.66 5.94 20.38
N PHE A 18 -12.28 5.05 19.48
CA PHE A 18 -11.28 5.32 18.44
C PHE A 18 -11.96 5.36 17.08
N PHE A 19 -12.36 6.57 16.66
CA PHE A 19 -12.98 6.83 15.36
C PHE A 19 -12.00 7.41 14.34
N GLU A 20 -10.71 7.09 14.48
CA GLU A 20 -9.68 7.55 13.54
C GLU A 20 -8.80 6.39 13.05
N ASN A 21 -9.45 5.40 12.43
CA ASN A 21 -8.75 4.24 11.86
C ASN A 21 -8.12 4.53 10.50
N ALA A 22 -8.44 5.68 9.88
CA ALA A 22 -7.86 6.07 8.59
C ALA A 22 -6.40 6.50 8.75
N GLY A 23 -6.09 7.22 9.84
CA GLY A 23 -4.72 7.57 10.22
C GLY A 23 -3.89 6.42 10.81
N GLY A 24 -4.52 5.28 11.14
CA GLY A 24 -3.85 4.09 11.65
C GLY A 24 -4.74 3.26 12.58
N SER A 25 -4.50 1.95 12.65
CA SER A 25 -5.29 1.03 13.46
C SER A 25 -4.45 0.28 14.49
N TYR A 26 -5.09 -0.16 15.58
CA TYR A 26 -4.43 -1.06 16.54
C TYR A 26 -4.24 -2.44 15.93
N ALA A 27 -3.06 -3.02 16.13
CA ALA A 27 -2.77 -4.38 15.70
C ALA A 27 -3.54 -5.41 16.54
N CYS A 28 -4.04 -6.46 15.86
CA CYS A 28 -4.56 -7.66 16.51
C CYS A 28 -3.43 -8.38 17.27
N GLY A 29 -3.75 -8.96 18.44
CA GLY A 29 -2.79 -9.67 19.29
C GLY A 29 -2.05 -10.78 18.54
N ARG A 30 -2.75 -11.51 17.65
CA ARG A 30 -2.13 -12.56 16.83
C ARG A 30 -1.05 -12.02 15.88
N VAL A 31 -1.21 -10.79 15.38
CA VAL A 31 -0.19 -10.13 14.53
C VAL A 31 1.01 -9.74 15.37
N ILE A 32 0.78 -9.16 16.56
CA ILE A 32 1.83 -8.81 17.52
C ILE A 32 2.63 -10.06 17.90
N ASP A 33 1.95 -11.13 18.31
CA ASP A 33 2.60 -12.39 18.71
C ASP A 33 3.44 -12.99 17.59
N ARG A 34 2.93 -13.00 16.35
CA ARG A 34 3.64 -13.53 15.19
C ARG A 34 4.90 -12.71 14.89
N LEU A 35 4.79 -11.38 14.95
CA LEU A 35 5.91 -10.45 14.76
C LEU A 35 6.97 -10.64 15.87
N THR A 36 6.56 -10.65 17.13
CA THR A 36 7.47 -10.84 18.28
C THR A 36 8.17 -12.19 18.20
N ARG A 37 7.46 -13.28 17.87
CA ARG A 37 8.05 -14.60 17.67
C ARG A 37 9.06 -14.58 16.52
N TYR A 38 8.73 -13.97 15.38
CA TYR A 38 9.66 -13.86 14.25
C TYR A 38 10.95 -13.14 14.66
N TYR A 39 10.84 -12.02 15.37
CA TYR A 39 12.00 -11.27 15.87
C TYR A 39 12.85 -12.05 16.87
N ARG A 40 12.23 -12.84 17.73
CA ARG A 40 12.93 -13.64 18.74
C ARG A 40 13.62 -14.88 18.15
N GLU A 41 12.99 -15.55 17.20
CA GLU A 41 13.38 -16.91 16.80
C GLU A 41 13.93 -17.01 15.37
N ARG A 42 13.62 -16.05 14.48
CA ARG A 42 13.76 -16.21 13.01
C ARG A 42 14.35 -15.00 12.30
N LYS A 43 14.68 -13.92 13.01
CA LYS A 43 15.18 -12.67 12.42
C LYS A 43 16.65 -12.77 12.03
N VAL A 44 16.89 -13.46 10.93
CA VAL A 44 18.17 -13.60 10.26
C VAL A 44 17.98 -13.37 8.76
N GLN A 45 19.05 -13.40 7.98
CA GLN A 45 18.92 -13.48 6.52
C GLN A 45 18.15 -14.77 6.17
N PRO A 46 17.00 -14.70 5.47
CA PRO A 46 16.21 -15.87 5.10
C PRO A 46 16.91 -16.76 4.05
N TYR A 47 16.43 -18.00 3.90
CA TYR A 47 16.83 -18.96 2.85
C TYR A 47 18.25 -19.57 2.93
N ALA A 48 18.90 -19.48 4.08
CA ALA A 48 20.14 -20.21 4.39
C ALA A 48 19.83 -21.61 4.98
N PRO A 49 20.79 -22.56 4.98
CA PRO A 49 20.51 -23.97 5.29
C PRO A 49 20.23 -24.27 6.77
N TYR A 50 20.45 -23.32 7.70
CA TYR A 50 20.16 -23.52 9.12
C TYR A 50 18.71 -23.18 9.47
N GLU A 51 18.22 -23.79 10.54
CA GLU A 51 16.78 -23.88 10.84
C GLU A 51 16.08 -22.52 10.91
N ALA A 52 16.60 -21.56 11.69
CA ALA A 52 15.97 -20.25 11.86
C ALA A 52 15.80 -19.51 10.52
N SER A 53 16.79 -19.62 9.63
CA SER A 53 16.76 -18.99 8.31
C SER A 53 15.80 -19.68 7.34
N ARG A 54 15.78 -21.02 7.31
CA ARG A 54 14.83 -21.81 6.51
C ARG A 54 13.39 -21.54 6.93
N LEU A 55 13.13 -21.54 8.25
CA LEU A 55 11.81 -21.24 8.78
C LEU A 55 11.40 -19.80 8.48
N GLY A 56 12.30 -18.82 8.64
CA GLY A 56 12.04 -17.43 8.28
C GLY A 56 11.67 -17.26 6.80
N GLY A 57 12.37 -17.93 5.89
CA GLY A 57 12.06 -17.93 4.46
C GLY A 57 10.69 -18.53 4.15
N ALA A 58 10.37 -19.70 4.72
CA ALA A 58 9.06 -20.32 4.54
C ALA A 58 7.89 -19.44 5.01
N GLU A 59 8.08 -18.60 6.02
CA GLU A 59 7.06 -17.64 6.44
C GLU A 59 6.89 -16.47 5.48
N MET A 60 7.97 -16.06 4.81
CA MET A 60 7.91 -15.03 3.77
C MET A 60 7.15 -15.56 2.54
N ASP A 61 7.41 -16.81 2.15
CA ASP A 61 6.68 -17.49 1.08
C ASP A 61 5.20 -17.65 1.44
N GLU A 62 4.90 -18.06 2.68
CA GLU A 62 3.52 -18.11 3.19
C GLU A 62 2.83 -16.74 3.12
N ALA A 63 3.52 -15.67 3.51
CA ALA A 63 2.98 -14.31 3.47
C ALA A 63 2.67 -13.87 2.03
N ARG A 64 3.57 -14.14 1.08
CA ARG A 64 3.36 -13.86 -0.35
C ARG A 64 2.15 -14.60 -0.89
N ALA A 65 2.08 -15.92 -0.68
CA ALA A 65 0.98 -16.75 -1.17
C ALA A 65 -0.38 -16.29 -0.61
N ARG A 66 -0.44 -15.94 0.68
CA ARG A 66 -1.69 -15.48 1.31
C ARG A 66 -2.11 -14.09 0.86
N LEU A 67 -1.17 -13.15 0.70
CA LEU A 67 -1.51 -11.81 0.25
C LEU A 67 -1.94 -11.80 -1.21
N ALA A 68 -1.26 -12.56 -2.07
CA ALA A 68 -1.66 -12.73 -3.47
C ALA A 68 -3.07 -13.32 -3.59
N ALA A 69 -3.37 -14.40 -2.85
CA ALA A 69 -4.71 -14.99 -2.80
C ALA A 69 -5.79 -14.01 -2.26
N MET A 70 -5.44 -13.17 -1.28
CA MET A 70 -6.34 -12.15 -0.75
C MET A 70 -6.67 -11.06 -1.78
N LEU A 71 -5.69 -10.71 -2.63
CA LEU A 71 -5.84 -9.70 -3.69
C LEU A 71 -6.43 -10.29 -4.99
N GLY A 72 -6.44 -11.62 -5.14
CA GLY A 72 -6.91 -12.29 -6.35
C GLY A 72 -5.91 -12.23 -7.51
N VAL A 73 -4.60 -12.25 -7.20
CA VAL A 73 -3.49 -12.19 -8.16
C VAL A 73 -2.54 -13.37 -7.97
N GLU A 74 -1.70 -13.65 -8.96
CA GLU A 74 -0.66 -14.68 -8.87
C GLU A 74 0.52 -14.21 -7.99
N THR A 75 1.30 -15.15 -7.45
CA THR A 75 2.38 -14.83 -6.49
C THR A 75 3.51 -13.98 -7.08
N GLU A 76 3.72 -14.10 -8.38
CA GLU A 76 4.70 -13.42 -9.22
C GLU A 76 4.27 -11.98 -9.54
N GLU A 77 2.97 -11.67 -9.43
CA GLU A 77 2.41 -10.32 -9.65
C GLU A 77 2.47 -9.46 -8.38
N LEU A 78 2.77 -10.07 -7.23
CA LEU A 78 2.88 -9.39 -5.94
C LEU A 78 4.31 -8.88 -5.69
N SER A 79 4.47 -7.63 -5.30
CA SER A 79 5.72 -7.13 -4.71
C SER A 79 5.47 -6.55 -3.32
N PHE A 80 6.39 -6.81 -2.39
CA PHE A 80 6.36 -6.19 -1.06
C PHE A 80 7.27 -4.97 -1.07
N GLY A 81 6.74 -3.82 -0.69
CA GLY A 81 7.53 -2.68 -0.29
C GLY A 81 7.12 -2.13 1.06
N PRO A 82 7.78 -1.05 1.51
CA PRO A 82 7.70 -0.59 2.89
C PRO A 82 6.45 0.24 3.18
N SER A 83 5.80 0.81 2.16
CA SER A 83 4.54 1.56 2.28
C SER A 83 3.94 1.86 0.91
N THR A 84 2.65 2.15 0.86
CA THR A 84 1.95 2.64 -0.36
C THR A 84 2.68 3.82 -1.00
N THR A 85 3.18 4.77 -0.21
CA THR A 85 3.92 5.94 -0.72
C THR A 85 5.20 5.54 -1.44
N GLN A 86 5.98 4.62 -0.86
CA GLN A 86 7.23 4.18 -1.49
C GLN A 86 6.94 3.36 -2.74
N ASP A 87 5.91 2.52 -2.71
CA ASP A 87 5.55 1.66 -3.83
C ASP A 87 5.05 2.48 -5.02
N ALA A 88 4.18 3.48 -4.78
CA ALA A 88 3.75 4.43 -5.80
C ALA A 88 4.94 5.25 -6.35
N TYR A 89 5.88 5.65 -5.49
CA TYR A 89 7.09 6.34 -5.94
C TYR A 89 7.96 5.47 -6.84
N VAL A 90 8.27 4.23 -6.44
CA VAL A 90 9.07 3.29 -7.23
C VAL A 90 8.39 3.02 -8.57
N LEU A 91 7.07 2.83 -8.58
CA LEU A 91 6.30 2.62 -9.80
C LEU A 91 6.37 3.84 -10.72
N ALA A 92 6.17 5.05 -10.19
CA ALA A 92 6.28 6.27 -10.96
C ALA A 92 7.69 6.47 -11.55
N GLN A 93 8.76 6.12 -10.82
CA GLN A 93 10.12 6.18 -11.36
C GLN A 93 10.33 5.17 -12.50
N ALA A 94 9.85 3.94 -12.37
CA ALA A 94 9.94 2.93 -13.42
C ALA A 94 9.19 3.36 -14.69
N PHE A 95 7.96 3.87 -14.56
CA PHE A 95 7.20 4.39 -15.69
C PHE A 95 7.84 5.62 -16.33
N ALA A 96 8.48 6.47 -15.54
CA ALA A 96 9.16 7.63 -16.08
C ALA A 96 10.31 7.28 -17.03
N GLU A 97 10.92 6.09 -16.92
CA GLU A 97 11.89 5.58 -17.90
C GLU A 97 11.25 5.12 -19.22
N LEU A 98 9.97 4.77 -19.19
CA LEU A 98 9.21 4.29 -20.35
C LEU A 98 8.51 5.44 -21.09
N LEU A 99 8.04 6.44 -20.35
CA LEU A 99 7.27 7.55 -20.89
C LEU A 99 8.14 8.58 -21.61
N LYS A 100 7.59 9.17 -22.66
CA LYS A 100 8.21 10.20 -23.49
C LYS A 100 7.59 11.58 -23.21
N PRO A 101 8.37 12.66 -23.38
CA PRO A 101 7.82 14.01 -23.31
C PRO A 101 6.60 14.18 -24.24
N GLY A 102 5.54 14.78 -23.71
CA GLY A 102 4.27 14.94 -24.41
C GLY A 102 3.25 13.81 -24.20
N GLU A 103 3.65 12.66 -23.64
CA GLU A 103 2.69 11.65 -23.17
C GLU A 103 2.05 12.11 -21.85
N ALA A 104 0.86 11.59 -21.56
CA ALA A 104 0.03 12.05 -20.45
C ALA A 104 -0.16 10.99 -19.36
N ILE A 105 -0.26 11.46 -18.11
CA ILE A 105 -0.76 10.68 -16.98
C ILE A 105 -1.99 11.37 -16.42
N VAL A 106 -3.03 10.58 -16.19
CA VAL A 106 -4.24 11.03 -15.50
C VAL A 106 -4.11 10.74 -14.00
N VAL A 107 -4.33 11.77 -13.19
CA VAL A 107 -4.48 11.66 -11.73
C VAL A 107 -5.85 12.21 -11.33
N THR A 108 -6.28 11.97 -10.08
CA THR A 108 -7.51 12.60 -9.56
C THR A 108 -7.18 13.69 -8.53
N ASP A 109 -8.14 14.57 -8.27
CA ASP A 109 -8.11 15.52 -7.14
C ASP A 109 -8.66 14.92 -5.83
N GLN A 110 -9.11 13.66 -5.87
CA GLN A 110 -9.58 12.89 -4.71
C GLN A 110 -8.48 11.99 -4.10
N ASP A 111 -7.46 11.63 -4.89
CA ASP A 111 -6.36 10.77 -4.46
C ASP A 111 -5.53 11.38 -3.33
N HIS A 112 -5.14 10.53 -2.37
CA HIS A 112 -4.15 10.90 -1.36
C HIS A 112 -2.80 11.25 -2.02
N GLU A 113 -2.05 12.21 -1.45
CA GLU A 113 -0.74 12.67 -1.96
C GLU A 113 0.26 11.52 -2.15
N ALA A 114 0.14 10.45 -1.36
CA ALA A 114 0.94 9.24 -1.50
C ALA A 114 0.82 8.60 -2.89
N ASN A 115 -0.37 8.65 -3.51
CA ASN A 115 -0.60 8.18 -4.86
C ASN A 115 -0.34 9.31 -5.88
N SER A 116 -0.94 10.48 -5.72
CA SER A 116 -0.93 11.54 -6.76
C SER A 116 0.42 12.26 -6.90
N GLY A 117 1.13 12.47 -5.80
CA GLY A 117 2.37 13.25 -5.74
C GLY A 117 3.49 12.71 -6.65
N PRO A 118 3.85 11.42 -6.58
CA PRO A 118 4.88 10.84 -7.44
C PRO A 118 4.61 11.03 -8.94
N TRP A 119 3.36 10.87 -9.39
CA TRP A 119 2.98 11.05 -10.80
C TRP A 119 3.07 12.51 -11.22
N ARG A 120 2.57 13.44 -10.39
CA ARG A 120 2.63 14.88 -10.67
C ARG A 120 4.07 15.38 -10.88
N ARG A 121 5.03 14.82 -10.13
CA ARG A 121 6.47 15.16 -10.28
C ARG A 121 7.03 14.79 -11.65
N LEU A 122 6.40 13.89 -12.41
CA LEU A 122 6.84 13.55 -13.77
C LEU A 122 6.65 14.69 -14.78
N SER A 123 5.86 15.71 -14.45
CA SER A 123 5.83 16.97 -15.21
C SER A 123 7.20 17.62 -15.37
N ALA A 124 8.10 17.48 -14.39
CA ALA A 124 9.48 17.95 -14.50
C ALA A 124 10.28 17.24 -15.60
N ARG A 125 9.80 16.10 -16.09
CA ARG A 125 10.35 15.33 -17.22
C ARG A 125 9.59 15.55 -18.54
N GLY A 126 8.68 16.52 -18.58
CA GLY A 126 7.88 16.84 -19.77
C GLY A 126 6.67 15.94 -20.00
N ILE A 127 6.25 15.17 -18.98
CA ILE A 127 5.01 14.38 -19.02
C ILE A 127 3.83 15.30 -18.71
N GLU A 128 2.78 15.24 -19.52
CA GLU A 128 1.55 15.98 -19.28
C GLU A 128 0.80 15.38 -18.09
N VAL A 129 0.32 16.22 -17.18
CA VAL A 129 -0.51 15.79 -16.04
C VAL A 129 -1.93 16.26 -16.29
N ARG A 130 -2.84 15.31 -16.47
CA ARG A 130 -4.28 15.54 -16.63
C ARG A 130 -4.99 15.21 -15.32
N GLU A 131 -5.94 16.04 -14.92
CA GLU A 131 -6.62 15.89 -13.62
C GLU A 131 -8.11 15.58 -13.81
N TRP A 132 -8.51 14.38 -13.37
CA TRP A 132 -9.90 13.96 -13.30
C TRP A 132 -10.53 14.50 -12.01
N LYS A 133 -11.47 15.43 -12.17
CA LYS A 133 -12.03 16.20 -11.07
C LYS A 133 -13.29 15.57 -10.49
N LEU A 134 -13.37 15.56 -9.17
CA LEU A 134 -14.55 15.15 -8.43
C LEU A 134 -15.69 16.17 -8.60
N ASP A 135 -16.92 15.66 -8.58
CA ASP A 135 -18.12 16.48 -8.46
C ASP A 135 -18.33 16.85 -6.98
N PRO A 136 -18.21 18.14 -6.59
CA PRO A 136 -18.28 18.56 -5.20
C PRO A 136 -19.66 18.34 -4.56
N GLU A 137 -20.73 18.23 -5.35
CA GLU A 137 -22.08 17.99 -4.84
C GLU A 137 -22.29 16.51 -4.51
N THR A 138 -21.71 15.60 -5.30
CA THR A 138 -21.92 14.15 -5.14
C THR A 138 -20.76 13.42 -4.48
N GLY A 139 -19.57 14.03 -4.43
CA GLY A 139 -18.33 13.41 -3.97
C GLY A 139 -17.85 12.26 -4.87
N ARG A 140 -18.28 12.24 -6.14
CA ARG A 140 -17.97 11.18 -7.11
C ARG A 140 -17.07 11.70 -8.22
N LEU A 141 -16.32 10.81 -8.83
CA LEU A 141 -15.58 11.05 -10.06
C LEU A 141 -16.45 10.64 -11.27
N PRO A 142 -16.98 11.61 -12.05
CA PRO A 142 -17.89 11.30 -13.16
C PRO A 142 -17.12 10.71 -14.36
N LEU A 143 -17.61 9.60 -14.91
CA LEU A 143 -16.93 8.88 -16.02
C LEU A 143 -16.83 9.72 -17.29
N GLU A 144 -17.78 10.62 -17.53
CA GLU A 144 -17.75 11.56 -18.65
C GLU A 144 -16.57 12.53 -18.54
N GLY A 145 -16.14 12.84 -17.32
CA GLY A 145 -14.94 13.63 -17.04
C GLY A 145 -13.68 12.87 -17.43
N LEU A 146 -13.57 11.60 -17.05
CA LEU A 146 -12.43 10.74 -17.42
C LEU A 146 -12.33 10.56 -18.93
N ALA A 147 -13.44 10.28 -19.61
CA ALA A 147 -13.47 10.03 -21.04
C ALA A 147 -12.88 11.19 -21.88
N ARG A 148 -13.01 12.44 -21.41
CA ARG A 148 -12.43 13.63 -22.08
C ARG A 148 -10.93 13.79 -21.89
N LEU A 149 -10.33 13.07 -20.94
CA LEU A 149 -8.91 13.12 -20.62
C LEU A 149 -8.11 12.01 -21.31
N LEU A 150 -8.78 11.01 -21.88
CA LEU A 150 -8.14 9.91 -22.60
C LEU A 150 -7.90 10.33 -24.06
N ASP A 151 -6.72 9.99 -24.58
CA ASP A 151 -6.44 10.12 -26.02
C ASP A 151 -7.17 9.03 -26.81
N GLU A 152 -7.33 9.23 -28.13
CA GLU A 152 -7.97 8.27 -29.06
C GLU A 152 -7.19 6.95 -29.21
#